data_AF-A0A1S6WDV8-F1
#
_entry.id   AF-A0A1S6WDV8-F1
#
_cell.length_a   1.000
_cell.length_b   1.000
_cell.length_c   1.000
_cell.angle_alpha   90.00
_cell.angle_beta   90.00
_cell.angle_gamma   90.00
#
_symmetry.space_group_name_H-M   'P 1'
#
loop_
_entity.id
_entity.type
_entity.pdbx_description
1 polymer ?
#
loop_
_entity_poly.entity_id
_entity_poly.type
_entity_poly.pdbx_seq_one_letter_code
_entity_poly.pdbx_strand_id
1 'polypeptide(L)'
;NPKGVMVSNRNLTSFFTNLYVNFKLEEIESIACSTNITFDISVLEILGSLCHGKKLILFSDDELKDPVKFMKQVHNSNIQALQTTPSRLSQLYQLDIKFPQSLKVLLVGGESLTDSLYKQLKAETFESVNVYGPTETTIWSSALDIKKSPALSIGSPLYNEQFYIMDNKGNLLPKGVTGEIVIGGDGLSRGYLNNKKLTIDRFIDNPFEPDTKLYKTGDYGKWLSDGTILYEGRRDDQVKIRGKRIELGEVYNALISQNSIKDAIVIVEEDAIAGSIIVAYLLLNQEFDVTELNSKLKKSLPGYMIPSHFVILDKFPLNKSGKTDKKALPNYRYNSIQNETLYVAANNEIEERLIEIWQKHLKQEKIGIKHNFFEIGGNSLNAISLISKIKAEFNIEMDIINLFRDVNIEELAEELSNQIWQKENSSNSVEIDSTII
;
A
#
# COMPACT_ATOMS: atom_id res chain seq x y z
N ASN A 1 -8.06 -4.30 -18.35
CA ASN A 1 -7.41 -3.58 -19.47
C ASN A 1 -6.63 -2.41 -18.88
N PRO A 2 -5.28 -2.47 -18.88
CA PRO A 2 -4.45 -1.42 -18.30
C PRO A 2 -4.63 -0.09 -19.05
N LYS A 3 -4.55 1.02 -18.32
CA LYS A 3 -4.63 2.39 -18.88
C LYS A 3 -3.28 3.09 -18.73
N GLY A 4 -2.61 3.40 -19.84
CA GLY A 4 -1.33 4.11 -19.83
C GLY A 4 -1.53 5.61 -19.78
N VAL A 5 -1.09 6.29 -18.72
CA VAL A 5 -1.20 7.76 -18.59
C VAL A 5 -0.04 8.45 -19.30
N MET A 6 -0.33 9.43 -20.16
CA MET A 6 0.67 10.13 -20.97
C MET A 6 1.07 11.48 -20.35
N VAL A 7 1.94 11.45 -19.35
CA VAL A 7 2.54 12.66 -18.74
C VAL A 7 3.56 13.28 -19.71
N SER A 8 3.62 14.62 -19.77
CA SER A 8 4.57 15.37 -20.62
C SER A 8 5.65 16.08 -19.80
N ASN A 9 6.75 16.49 -20.44
CA ASN A 9 7.80 17.27 -19.79
C ASN A 9 7.27 18.58 -19.19
N ARG A 10 6.33 19.26 -19.87
CA ARG A 10 5.71 20.49 -19.35
C ARG A 10 5.00 20.24 -18.02
N ASN A 11 4.30 19.10 -17.88
CA ASN A 11 3.64 18.76 -16.62
C ASN A 11 4.66 18.59 -15.50
N LEU A 12 5.78 17.90 -15.77
CA LEU A 12 6.86 17.72 -14.80
C LEU A 12 7.53 19.04 -14.42
N THR A 13 7.78 19.92 -15.39
CA THR A 13 8.34 21.26 -15.11
C THR A 13 7.40 22.06 -14.21
N SER A 14 6.10 22.04 -14.46
CA SER A 14 5.11 22.69 -13.58
C SER A 14 5.13 22.08 -12.18
N PHE A 15 5.07 20.76 -12.07
CA PHE A 15 5.14 20.05 -10.80
C PHE A 15 6.38 20.42 -9.99
N PHE A 16 7.56 20.49 -10.62
CA PHE A 16 8.81 20.82 -9.93
C PHE A 16 8.91 22.25 -9.42
N THR A 17 8.07 23.19 -9.88
CA THR A 17 7.97 24.51 -9.24
C THR A 17 7.51 24.43 -7.77
N ASN A 18 6.85 23.33 -7.38
CA ASN A 18 6.30 23.12 -6.03
C ASN A 18 7.29 22.46 -5.05
N LEU A 19 8.42 21.96 -5.54
CA LEU A 19 9.46 21.29 -4.72
C LEU A 19 9.89 22.12 -3.53
N TYR A 20 10.12 23.41 -3.78
CA TYR A 20 10.62 24.31 -2.76
C TYR A 20 9.50 24.82 -1.86
N VAL A 21 8.39 25.24 -2.44
CA VAL A 21 7.36 25.97 -1.69
C VAL A 21 6.46 25.03 -0.89
N ASN A 22 5.97 23.96 -1.51
CA ASN A 22 4.97 23.09 -0.88
C ASN A 22 5.60 21.84 -0.26
N PHE A 23 6.70 21.34 -0.83
CA PHE A 23 7.38 20.14 -0.31
C PHE A 23 8.57 20.45 0.59
N LYS A 24 8.97 21.73 0.75
CA LYS A 24 10.06 22.18 1.64
C LYS A 24 11.42 21.53 1.34
N LEU A 25 11.67 21.18 0.08
CA LEU A 25 12.89 20.47 -0.35
C LEU A 25 14.06 21.41 -0.72
N GLU A 26 13.99 22.69 -0.36
CA GLU A 26 15.04 23.66 -0.67
C GLU A 26 16.32 23.37 0.11
N GLU A 27 16.20 23.22 1.42
CA GLU A 27 17.30 23.09 2.38
C GLU A 27 17.82 21.65 2.53
N ILE A 28 17.36 20.72 1.70
CA ILE A 28 17.82 19.33 1.74
C ILE A 28 19.03 19.11 0.83
N GLU A 29 19.89 18.18 1.18
CA GLU A 29 21.05 17.77 0.38
C GLU A 29 20.89 16.38 -0.22
N SER A 30 20.07 15.52 0.41
CA SER A 30 19.92 14.11 0.05
C SER A 30 18.45 13.65 0.09
N ILE A 31 18.07 12.86 -0.92
CA ILE A 31 16.77 12.21 -1.05
C ILE A 31 16.94 10.70 -1.12
N ALA A 32 16.06 9.97 -0.43
CA ALA A 32 15.94 8.53 -0.58
C ALA A 32 15.15 8.17 -1.85
N CYS A 33 15.74 7.37 -2.73
CA CYS A 33 15.05 6.73 -3.86
C CYS A 33 14.51 5.36 -3.43
N SER A 34 13.36 5.36 -2.77
CA SER A 34 12.77 4.15 -2.19
C SER A 34 11.53 3.64 -2.92
N THR A 35 10.98 4.44 -3.83
CA THR A 35 9.79 4.07 -4.58
C THR A 35 10.14 3.31 -5.86
N ASN A 36 9.42 2.21 -6.09
CA ASN A 36 9.51 1.45 -7.34
C ASN A 36 9.15 2.32 -8.55
N ILE A 37 9.98 2.26 -9.61
CA ILE A 37 9.85 3.07 -10.84
C ILE A 37 8.55 2.89 -11.62
N THR A 38 7.76 1.86 -11.30
CA THR A 38 6.41 1.66 -11.84
C THR A 38 5.35 2.56 -11.20
N PHE A 39 5.73 3.31 -10.17
CA PHE A 39 4.88 4.29 -9.51
C PHE A 39 5.41 5.69 -9.82
N ASP A 40 4.56 6.57 -10.33
CA ASP A 40 4.89 7.94 -10.75
C ASP A 40 5.59 8.78 -9.68
N ILE A 41 5.33 8.55 -8.40
CA ILE A 41 5.97 9.27 -7.30
C ILE A 41 7.49 9.03 -7.23
N SER A 42 8.02 7.96 -7.87
CA SER A 42 9.47 7.77 -8.02
C SER A 42 10.11 8.86 -8.89
N VAL A 43 9.34 9.51 -9.76
CA VAL A 43 9.82 10.60 -10.63
C VAL A 43 10.21 11.82 -9.79
N LEU A 44 9.49 12.09 -8.70
CA LEU A 44 9.90 13.10 -7.72
C LEU A 44 11.25 12.76 -7.10
N GLU A 45 11.43 11.51 -6.68
CA GLU A 45 12.68 11.08 -6.05
C GLU A 45 13.85 11.19 -7.04
N ILE A 46 13.68 10.70 -8.28
CA ILE A 46 14.77 10.63 -9.27
C ILE A 46 15.01 11.97 -9.96
N LEU A 47 14.00 12.51 -10.65
CA LEU A 47 14.17 13.73 -11.44
C LEU A 47 14.11 14.97 -10.55
N GLY A 48 13.28 14.96 -9.50
CA GLY A 48 13.25 16.04 -8.53
C GLY A 48 14.60 16.22 -7.81
N SER A 49 15.35 15.15 -7.55
CA SER A 49 16.71 15.29 -7.01
C SER A 49 17.72 15.77 -8.08
N LEU A 50 17.78 15.09 -9.23
CA LEU A 50 18.82 15.31 -10.24
C LEU A 50 18.70 16.68 -10.91
N CYS A 51 17.48 17.18 -11.13
CA CYS A 51 17.25 18.51 -11.69
C CYS A 51 17.57 19.65 -10.73
N HIS A 52 17.73 19.38 -9.43
CA HIS A 52 17.95 20.39 -8.38
C HIS A 52 19.27 20.19 -7.63
N GLY A 53 20.21 19.43 -8.21
CA GLY A 53 21.55 19.23 -7.67
C GLY A 53 21.58 18.49 -6.34
N LYS A 54 20.54 17.71 -6.02
CA LYS A 54 20.46 16.94 -4.76
C LYS A 54 21.06 15.55 -4.94
N LYS A 55 21.62 15.00 -3.85
CA LYS A 55 22.15 13.64 -3.83
C LYS A 55 20.99 12.63 -3.80
N LEU A 56 20.93 11.74 -4.79
CA LEU A 56 19.99 10.63 -4.82
C LEU A 56 20.63 9.39 -4.17
N ILE A 57 20.00 8.83 -3.14
CA ILE A 57 20.45 7.59 -2.50
C ILE A 57 19.60 6.44 -2.99
N LEU A 58 20.23 5.48 -3.66
CA LEU A 58 19.59 4.24 -4.11
C LEU A 58 19.66 3.18 -3.01
N PHE A 59 18.68 2.30 -3.00
CA PHE A 59 18.60 1.16 -2.10
C PHE A 59 18.49 -0.12 -2.94
N SER A 60 19.09 -1.18 -2.45
CA SER A 60 18.92 -2.53 -2.99
C SER A 60 17.49 -3.04 -2.73
N ASP A 61 17.06 -4.02 -3.52
CA ASP A 61 15.77 -4.67 -3.33
C ASP A 61 15.63 -5.33 -1.94
N ASP A 62 16.74 -5.84 -1.39
CA ASP A 62 16.79 -6.41 -0.06
C ASP A 62 16.53 -5.36 1.04
N GLU A 63 17.22 -4.22 0.95
CA GLU A 63 17.00 -3.10 1.86
C GLU A 63 15.57 -2.58 1.77
N LEU A 64 14.98 -2.46 0.57
CA LEU A 64 13.62 -1.94 0.42
C LEU A 64 12.54 -2.85 1.01
N LYS A 65 12.78 -4.17 1.02
CA LYS A 65 11.85 -5.18 1.54
C LYS A 65 11.91 -5.31 3.06
N ASP A 66 13.04 -5.01 3.70
CA ASP A 66 13.19 -5.06 5.16
C ASP A 66 13.22 -3.62 5.75
N PRO A 67 12.20 -3.20 6.52
CA PRO A 67 12.12 -1.87 7.11
C PRO A 67 13.27 -1.58 8.09
N VAL A 68 13.85 -2.60 8.74
CA VAL A 68 15.00 -2.43 9.63
C VAL A 68 16.26 -2.18 8.81
N LYS A 69 16.53 -3.01 7.77
CA LYS A 69 17.67 -2.78 6.86
C LYS A 69 17.53 -1.44 6.13
N PHE A 70 16.33 -1.13 5.62
CA PHE A 70 16.00 0.16 5.01
C PHE A 70 16.36 1.32 5.92
N MET A 71 15.84 1.32 7.15
CA MET A 71 16.04 2.44 8.07
C MET A 71 17.49 2.52 8.54
N LYS A 72 18.19 1.39 8.72
CA LYS A 72 19.64 1.40 8.97
C LYS A 72 20.38 2.13 7.87
N GLN A 73 20.04 1.89 6.61
CA GLN A 73 20.67 2.56 5.48
C GLN A 73 20.27 4.04 5.36
N VAL A 74 19.03 4.38 5.72
CA VAL A 74 18.55 5.77 5.83
C VAL A 74 19.37 6.55 6.87
N HIS A 75 19.67 5.94 8.03
CA HIS A 75 20.56 6.52 9.05
C HIS A 75 22.00 6.68 8.53
N ASN A 76 22.58 5.62 7.95
CA ASN A 76 23.97 5.62 7.48
C ASN A 76 24.22 6.63 6.34
N SER A 77 23.21 6.90 5.52
CA SER A 77 23.34 7.75 4.33
C SER A 77 23.05 9.23 4.59
N ASN A 78 22.77 9.62 5.84
CA ASN A 78 22.43 10.99 6.22
C ASN A 78 21.27 11.55 5.36
N ILE A 79 20.19 10.77 5.22
CA ILE A 79 19.01 11.14 4.41
C ILE A 79 18.32 12.36 5.02
N GLN A 80 18.04 13.37 4.20
CA GLN A 80 17.35 14.59 4.63
C GLN A 80 15.91 14.68 4.13
N ALA A 81 15.54 13.97 3.07
CA ALA A 81 14.15 13.80 2.69
C ALA A 81 13.80 12.36 2.29
N LEU A 82 12.61 11.95 2.71
CA LEU A 82 12.02 10.66 2.43
C LEU A 82 10.57 10.84 1.95
N GLN A 83 10.17 10.02 0.99
CA GLN A 83 8.78 9.86 0.58
C GLN A 83 8.32 8.45 0.93
N THR A 84 7.11 8.30 1.46
CA THR A 84 6.56 7.00 1.86
C THR A 84 5.03 6.97 1.78
N THR A 85 4.45 5.78 1.89
CA THR A 85 3.00 5.59 2.01
C THR A 85 2.57 5.53 3.49
N PRO A 86 1.33 5.93 3.83
CA PRO A 86 0.77 5.73 5.17
C PRO A 86 0.96 4.30 5.71
N SER A 87 0.75 3.27 4.87
CA SER A 87 0.93 1.87 5.27
C SER A 87 2.37 1.55 5.69
N ARG A 88 3.36 1.96 4.89
CA ARG A 88 4.79 1.73 5.23
C ARG A 88 5.19 2.54 6.46
N LEU A 89 4.70 3.77 6.60
CA LEU A 89 4.93 4.58 7.79
C LEU A 89 4.36 3.92 9.07
N SER A 90 3.14 3.40 9.00
CA SER A 90 2.53 2.68 10.13
C SER A 90 3.37 1.47 10.55
N GLN A 91 3.90 0.71 9.59
CA GLN A 91 4.80 -0.40 9.85
C GLN A 91 6.06 0.05 10.61
N LEU A 92 6.69 1.16 10.20
CA LEU A 92 7.86 1.70 10.89
C LEU A 92 7.55 2.06 12.35
N TYR A 93 6.41 2.70 12.60
CA TYR A 93 5.97 3.04 13.96
C TYR A 93 5.64 1.82 14.81
N GLN A 94 5.00 0.79 14.23
CA GLN A 94 4.70 -0.45 14.94
C GLN A 94 5.96 -1.22 15.37
N LEU A 95 7.05 -1.08 14.60
CA LEU A 95 8.35 -1.66 14.91
C LEU A 95 9.20 -0.78 15.85
N ASP A 96 8.66 0.34 16.32
CA ASP A 96 9.36 1.36 17.11
C ASP A 96 10.67 1.87 16.47
N ILE A 97 10.73 1.85 15.12
CA ILE A 97 11.90 2.32 14.39
C ILE A 97 11.89 3.84 14.36
N LYS A 98 12.97 4.45 14.85
CA LYS A 98 13.13 5.92 14.86
C LYS A 98 13.71 6.44 13.55
N PHE A 99 13.22 7.58 13.11
CA PHE A 99 13.82 8.36 12.02
C PHE A 99 15.16 8.99 12.46
N PRO A 100 16.13 9.16 11.54
CA PRO A 100 17.39 9.82 11.88
C PRO A 100 17.17 11.30 12.14
N GLN A 101 18.02 11.89 12.99
CA GLN A 101 18.03 13.34 13.23
C GLN A 101 18.33 14.16 11.96
N SER A 102 18.95 13.53 10.96
CA SER A 102 19.22 14.12 9.65
C SER A 102 17.96 14.39 8.84
N LEU A 103 16.87 13.65 9.09
CA LEU A 103 15.65 13.78 8.32
C LEU A 103 15.06 15.16 8.57
N LYS A 104 14.89 15.95 7.50
CA LYS A 104 14.30 17.29 7.54
C LYS A 104 12.85 17.27 7.05
N VAL A 105 12.55 16.45 6.03
CA VAL A 105 11.24 16.40 5.37
C VAL A 105 10.77 14.97 5.14
N LEU A 106 9.53 14.68 5.51
CA LEU A 106 8.83 13.45 5.17
C LEU A 106 7.58 13.75 4.33
N LEU A 107 7.53 13.25 3.11
CA LEU A 107 6.34 13.29 2.26
C LEU A 107 5.56 11.99 2.45
N VAL A 108 4.26 12.09 2.75
CA VAL A 108 3.39 10.94 2.97
C VAL A 108 2.21 11.01 2.04
N GLY A 109 2.06 10.02 1.16
CA GLY A 109 1.01 10.06 0.15
C GLY A 109 0.73 8.74 -0.53
N GLY A 110 -0.18 8.77 -1.49
CA GLY A 110 -0.59 7.59 -2.26
C GLY A 110 -1.68 6.76 -1.57
N GLU A 111 -2.06 7.08 -0.33
CA GLU A 111 -3.19 6.51 0.41
C GLU A 111 -3.80 7.57 1.31
N SER A 112 -4.98 7.30 1.88
CA SER A 112 -5.53 8.14 2.93
C SER A 112 -4.68 8.03 4.19
N LEU A 113 -4.22 9.17 4.71
CA LEU A 113 -3.60 9.24 6.03
C LEU A 113 -4.70 9.04 7.10
N THR A 114 -4.36 8.37 8.20
CA THR A 114 -5.29 8.19 9.34
C THR A 114 -5.09 9.27 10.38
N ASP A 115 -6.10 9.56 11.20
CA ASP A 115 -5.98 10.50 12.32
C ASP A 115 -4.88 10.11 13.32
N SER A 116 -4.64 8.80 13.49
CA SER A 116 -3.57 8.29 14.35
C SER A 116 -2.19 8.65 13.78
N LEU A 117 -1.96 8.36 12.49
CA LEU A 117 -0.70 8.70 11.83
C LEU A 117 -0.48 10.21 11.77
N TYR A 118 -1.55 10.98 11.51
CA TYR A 118 -1.50 12.43 11.54
C TYR A 118 -1.03 12.97 12.89
N LYS A 119 -1.57 12.47 14.00
CA LYS A 119 -1.13 12.86 15.36
C LYS A 119 0.32 12.46 15.66
N GLN A 120 0.74 11.26 15.23
CA GLN A 120 2.14 10.81 15.39
C GLN A 120 3.09 11.72 14.62
N LEU A 121 2.82 11.99 13.34
CA LEU A 121 3.62 12.88 12.49
C LEU A 121 3.68 14.31 13.00
N LYS A 122 2.62 14.79 13.67
CA LYS A 122 2.59 16.12 14.28
C LYS A 122 3.53 16.24 15.48
N ALA A 123 3.83 15.13 16.15
CA ALA A 123 4.75 15.08 17.29
C ALA A 123 6.23 14.91 16.87
N GLU A 124 6.51 14.64 15.60
CA GLU A 124 7.87 14.47 15.08
C GLU A 124 8.65 15.79 15.02
N THR A 125 9.98 15.70 15.05
CA THR A 125 10.86 16.88 14.99
C THR A 125 11.04 17.40 13.57
N PHE A 126 10.98 16.53 12.56
CA PHE A 126 11.09 16.87 11.14
C PHE A 126 9.78 17.42 10.55
N GLU A 127 9.85 18.09 9.41
CA GLU A 127 8.67 18.55 8.68
C GLU A 127 7.95 17.37 8.02
N SER A 128 6.63 17.35 8.08
CA SER A 128 5.82 16.30 7.46
C SER A 128 4.72 16.90 6.60
N VAL A 129 4.56 16.36 5.39
CA VAL A 129 3.61 16.87 4.39
C VAL A 129 2.74 15.72 3.90
N ASN A 130 1.43 15.82 4.10
CA ASN A 130 0.48 14.90 3.47
C ASN A 130 0.25 15.37 2.02
N VAL A 131 0.46 14.49 1.05
CA VAL A 131 0.39 14.82 -0.39
C VAL A 131 -0.66 13.95 -1.10
N TYR A 132 -1.40 14.57 -2.01
CA TYR A 132 -2.47 13.93 -2.76
C TYR A 132 -2.38 14.29 -4.24
N GLY A 133 -2.61 13.29 -5.09
CA GLY A 133 -2.69 13.46 -6.53
C GLY A 133 -2.94 12.11 -7.22
N PRO A 134 -3.77 12.08 -8.28
CA PRO A 134 -3.79 10.97 -9.23
C PRO A 134 -2.68 11.11 -10.28
N THR A 135 -2.28 9.99 -10.88
CA THR A 135 -1.27 9.98 -11.97
C THR A 135 -1.66 10.84 -13.16
N GLU A 136 -2.96 10.96 -13.43
CA GLU A 136 -3.51 11.79 -14.50
C GLU A 136 -3.25 13.29 -14.34
N THR A 137 -2.89 13.76 -13.14
CA THR A 137 -2.56 15.15 -12.82
C THR A 137 -1.11 15.32 -12.35
N THR A 138 -0.24 14.35 -12.68
CA THR A 138 1.21 14.37 -12.47
C THR A 138 1.64 14.35 -11.00
N ILE A 139 1.79 13.13 -10.48
CA ILE A 139 2.39 12.83 -9.16
C ILE A 139 1.51 13.34 -7.99
N TRP A 140 1.65 14.61 -7.61
CA TRP A 140 0.87 15.24 -6.54
C TRP A 140 0.26 16.55 -7.06
N SER A 141 -0.95 16.87 -6.62
CA SER A 141 -1.71 18.06 -7.01
C SER A 141 -2.17 18.91 -5.81
N SER A 142 -2.13 18.37 -4.60
CA SER A 142 -2.34 19.13 -3.37
C SER A 142 -1.41 18.67 -2.24
N ALA A 143 -1.18 19.55 -1.28
CA ALA A 143 -0.31 19.29 -0.13
C ALA A 143 -0.85 19.95 1.15
N LEU A 144 -0.69 19.25 2.27
CA LEU A 144 -0.99 19.71 3.62
C LEU A 144 0.28 19.70 4.47
N ASP A 145 0.67 20.85 5.01
CA ASP A 145 1.66 20.94 6.08
C ASP A 145 1.06 20.40 7.38
N ILE A 146 1.45 19.19 7.80
CA ILE A 146 0.82 18.50 8.93
C ILE A 146 1.02 19.27 10.25
N LYS A 147 2.19 19.88 10.43
CA LYS A 147 2.54 20.59 11.66
C LYS A 147 1.75 21.88 11.82
N LYS A 148 1.58 22.64 10.73
CA LYS A 148 0.88 23.94 10.76
C LYS A 148 -0.64 23.80 10.68
N SER A 149 -1.14 22.66 10.19
CA SER A 149 -2.58 22.49 9.98
C SER A 149 -3.29 22.10 11.27
N PRO A 150 -4.52 22.59 11.52
CA PRO A 150 -5.27 22.26 12.74
C PRO A 150 -5.91 20.87 12.68
N ALA A 151 -6.20 20.37 11.49
CA ALA A 151 -6.88 19.09 11.26
C ALA A 151 -6.32 18.40 10.01
N LEU A 152 -6.63 17.10 9.89
CA LEU A 152 -6.26 16.29 8.74
C LEU A 152 -7.15 16.60 7.53
N SER A 153 -6.52 16.76 6.37
CA SER A 153 -7.17 16.93 5.06
C SER A 153 -6.16 16.57 3.96
N ILE A 154 -6.52 16.71 2.68
CA ILE A 154 -5.55 16.60 1.56
C ILE A 154 -4.89 17.95 1.23
N GLY A 155 -5.13 18.97 2.06
CA GLY A 155 -4.51 20.28 1.94
C GLY A 155 -5.13 21.15 0.85
N SER A 156 -4.29 22.01 0.28
CA SER A 156 -4.69 22.97 -0.74
C SER A 156 -3.94 22.68 -2.05
N PRO A 157 -4.48 23.14 -3.19
CA PRO A 157 -3.85 22.92 -4.50
C PRO A 157 -2.39 23.39 -4.53
N LEU A 158 -1.56 22.66 -5.25
CA LEU A 158 -0.23 23.11 -5.62
C LEU A 158 -0.30 24.29 -6.60
N TYR A 159 0.83 24.98 -6.82
CA TYR A 159 0.91 25.98 -7.87
C TYR A 159 0.59 25.39 -9.23
N ASN A 160 -0.10 26.20 -10.03
CA ASN A 160 -0.60 25.86 -11.36
C ASN A 160 -1.63 24.71 -11.38
N GLU A 161 -2.13 24.29 -10.21
CA GLU A 161 -3.25 23.36 -10.07
C GLU A 161 -4.51 24.11 -9.66
N GLN A 162 -5.65 23.62 -10.12
CA GLN A 162 -6.97 24.15 -9.81
C GLN A 162 -7.85 23.01 -9.30
N PHE A 163 -8.54 23.21 -8.18
CA PHE A 163 -9.46 22.22 -7.64
C PHE A 163 -10.89 22.74 -7.64
N TYR A 164 -11.80 21.89 -8.08
CA TYR A 164 -13.24 22.14 -8.09
C TYR A 164 -13.94 20.98 -7.38
N ILE A 165 -15.01 21.30 -6.64
CA ILE A 165 -15.89 20.29 -6.06
C ILE A 165 -17.21 20.38 -6.81
N MET A 166 -17.56 19.33 -7.55
CA MET A 166 -18.68 19.34 -8.51
C MET A 166 -19.78 18.34 -8.16
N ASP A 167 -21.01 18.68 -8.56
CA ASP A 167 -22.11 17.72 -8.62
C ASP A 167 -22.04 16.85 -9.89
N ASN A 168 -23.00 15.93 -10.03
CA ASN A 168 -23.08 15.03 -11.19
C ASN A 168 -23.48 15.71 -12.51
N LYS A 169 -23.85 17.00 -12.47
CA LYS A 169 -24.20 17.82 -13.62
C LYS A 169 -23.08 18.79 -14.00
N GLY A 170 -21.96 18.79 -13.27
CA GLY A 170 -20.81 19.67 -13.50
C GLY A 170 -20.95 21.06 -12.86
N ASN A 171 -21.90 21.27 -11.96
CA ASN A 171 -22.03 22.53 -11.23
C ASN A 171 -21.07 22.57 -10.03
N LEU A 172 -20.51 23.75 -9.73
CA LEU A 172 -19.73 23.97 -8.52
C LEU A 172 -20.61 23.87 -7.27
N LEU A 173 -20.09 23.18 -6.26
CA LEU A 173 -20.74 23.04 -4.97
C LEU A 173 -20.19 24.06 -3.96
N PRO A 174 -21.04 24.57 -3.04
CA PRO A 174 -20.60 25.44 -1.96
C PRO A 174 -19.60 24.76 -1.02
N LYS A 175 -18.84 25.57 -0.26
CA LYS A 175 -17.97 25.08 0.81
C LYS A 175 -18.77 24.22 1.81
N GLY A 176 -18.19 23.13 2.29
CA GLY A 176 -18.82 22.19 3.21
C GLY A 176 -19.79 21.18 2.55
N VAL A 177 -20.03 21.27 1.24
CA VAL A 177 -20.87 20.30 0.51
C VAL A 177 -20.00 19.29 -0.23
N THR A 178 -20.27 18.01 -0.03
CA THR A 178 -19.55 16.90 -0.66
C THR A 178 -19.89 16.76 -2.14
N GLY A 179 -18.85 16.70 -2.98
CA GLY A 179 -18.95 16.42 -4.42
C GLY A 179 -17.72 15.71 -4.96
N GLU A 180 -17.69 15.49 -6.27
CA GLU A 180 -16.52 14.94 -6.96
C GLU A 180 -15.40 15.98 -6.98
N ILE A 181 -14.18 15.57 -6.61
CA ILE A 181 -12.97 16.36 -6.75
C ILE A 181 -12.59 16.34 -8.22
N VAL A 182 -12.51 17.52 -8.83
CA VAL A 182 -12.16 17.72 -10.24
C VAL A 182 -10.96 18.64 -10.30
N ILE A 183 -9.93 18.26 -11.05
CA ILE A 183 -8.63 18.93 -11.06
C ILE A 183 -8.37 19.54 -12.44
N GLY A 184 -7.97 20.80 -12.49
CA GLY A 184 -7.51 21.50 -13.68
C GLY A 184 -6.07 21.99 -13.51
N GLY A 185 -5.50 22.56 -14.57
CA GLY A 185 -4.19 23.21 -14.53
C GLY A 185 -3.09 22.46 -15.25
N ASP A 186 -1.85 22.90 -15.01
CA ASP A 186 -0.67 22.49 -15.79
C ASP A 186 -0.17 21.06 -15.48
N GLY A 187 -0.62 20.42 -14.40
CA GLY A 187 -0.32 19.02 -14.10
C GLY A 187 -1.13 18.01 -14.92
N LEU A 188 -2.16 18.45 -15.65
CA LEU A 188 -2.97 17.55 -16.47
C LEU A 188 -2.16 16.84 -17.56
N SER A 189 -2.14 15.51 -17.48
CA SER A 189 -1.56 14.66 -18.51
C SER A 189 -2.29 14.79 -19.86
N ARG A 190 -1.68 14.30 -20.94
CA ARG A 190 -2.28 14.29 -22.28
C ARG A 190 -3.48 13.33 -22.41
N GLY A 191 -3.83 12.60 -21.36
CA GLY A 191 -4.83 11.54 -21.37
C GLY A 191 -4.23 10.14 -21.43
N TYR A 192 -5.04 9.19 -21.92
CA TYR A 192 -4.70 7.77 -21.93
C TYR A 192 -4.19 7.28 -23.29
N LEU A 193 -3.04 6.60 -23.29
CA LEU A 193 -2.42 6.01 -24.48
C LEU A 193 -3.39 5.04 -25.16
N ASN A 194 -3.65 5.26 -26.45
CA ASN A 194 -4.55 4.47 -27.28
C ASN A 194 -5.99 4.32 -26.75
N ASN A 195 -6.45 5.21 -25.86
CA ASN A 195 -7.79 5.15 -25.30
C ASN A 195 -8.49 6.52 -25.32
N LYS A 196 -8.83 6.97 -26.54
CA LYS A 196 -9.50 8.26 -26.78
C LYS A 196 -10.86 8.36 -26.08
N LYS A 197 -11.63 7.25 -26.05
CA LYS A 197 -12.97 7.22 -25.42
C LYS A 197 -12.87 7.54 -23.93
N LEU A 198 -11.99 6.85 -23.20
CA LEU A 198 -11.80 7.10 -21.78
C LEU A 198 -11.15 8.48 -21.53
N THR A 199 -10.28 8.93 -22.44
CA THR A 199 -9.69 10.26 -22.34
C THR A 199 -10.76 11.35 -22.42
N ILE A 200 -11.68 11.29 -23.37
CA ILE A 200 -12.78 12.27 -23.48
C ILE A 200 -13.74 12.19 -22.28
N ASP A 201 -14.00 10.97 -21.78
CA ASP A 201 -14.87 10.77 -20.61
C ASP A 201 -14.29 11.37 -19.31
N ARG A 202 -12.97 11.28 -19.12
CA ARG A 202 -12.30 11.71 -17.88
C ARG A 202 -11.67 13.09 -17.97
N PHE A 203 -11.24 13.54 -19.14
CA PHE A 203 -10.61 14.84 -19.39
C PHE A 203 -11.62 15.74 -20.13
N ILE A 204 -12.51 16.35 -19.36
CA ILE A 204 -13.63 17.15 -19.86
C ILE A 204 -13.19 18.59 -20.17
N ASP A 205 -13.96 19.30 -20.99
CA ASP A 205 -13.77 20.74 -21.19
C ASP A 205 -14.00 21.50 -19.88
N ASN A 206 -13.17 22.50 -19.61
CA ASN A 206 -13.34 23.35 -18.44
C ASN A 206 -14.43 24.40 -18.70
N PRO A 207 -15.57 24.36 -17.98
CA PRO A 207 -16.64 25.33 -18.19
C PRO A 207 -16.33 26.73 -17.61
N PHE A 208 -15.24 26.88 -16.85
CA PHE A 208 -14.88 28.13 -16.18
C PHE A 208 -13.72 28.87 -16.85
N GLU A 209 -12.92 28.18 -17.67
CA GLU A 209 -11.76 28.73 -18.36
C GLU A 209 -11.67 28.16 -19.78
N PRO A 210 -11.96 28.97 -20.82
CA PRO A 210 -11.93 28.54 -22.21
C PRO A 210 -10.60 27.88 -22.60
N ASP A 211 -10.67 26.91 -23.52
CA ASP A 211 -9.51 26.18 -24.09
C ASP A 211 -8.66 25.39 -23.08
N THR A 212 -9.16 25.20 -21.85
CA THR A 212 -8.52 24.35 -20.84
C THR A 212 -9.36 23.10 -20.55
N LYS A 213 -8.76 22.13 -19.86
CA LYS A 213 -9.37 20.85 -19.51
C LYS A 213 -9.47 20.69 -18.00
N LEU A 214 -10.37 19.81 -17.58
CA LEU A 214 -10.48 19.31 -16.22
C LEU A 214 -10.43 17.79 -16.21
N TYR A 215 -9.84 17.20 -15.18
CA TYR A 215 -9.80 15.76 -14.94
C TYR A 215 -10.76 15.35 -13.81
N LYS A 216 -11.66 14.42 -14.13
CA LYS A 216 -12.60 13.79 -13.19
C LYS A 216 -11.93 12.67 -12.42
N THR A 217 -11.56 12.95 -11.16
CA THR A 217 -10.76 12.03 -10.35
C THR A 217 -11.51 10.76 -9.94
N GLY A 218 -12.85 10.83 -9.81
CA GLY A 218 -13.69 9.83 -9.14
C GLY A 218 -13.59 9.85 -7.61
N ASP A 219 -12.73 10.70 -7.05
CA ASP A 219 -12.61 10.94 -5.61
C ASP A 219 -13.63 11.98 -5.17
N TYR A 220 -14.12 11.87 -3.94
CA TYR A 220 -15.12 12.76 -3.36
C TYR A 220 -14.56 13.49 -2.14
N GLY A 221 -14.98 14.73 -1.99
CA GLY A 221 -14.54 15.58 -0.90
C GLY A 221 -15.30 16.89 -0.85
N LYS A 222 -14.85 17.78 0.04
CA LYS A 222 -15.44 19.11 0.22
C LYS A 222 -14.39 20.13 0.66
N TRP A 223 -14.58 21.37 0.24
CA TRP A 223 -13.83 22.50 0.77
C TRP A 223 -14.18 22.74 2.24
N LEU A 224 -13.16 22.88 3.07
CA LEU A 224 -13.27 23.33 4.45
C LEU A 224 -13.21 24.87 4.52
N SER A 225 -13.58 25.41 5.68
CA SER A 225 -13.57 26.86 5.91
C SER A 225 -12.17 27.47 5.84
N ASP A 226 -11.14 26.69 6.16
CA ASP A 226 -9.73 27.08 6.15
C ASP A 226 -9.09 27.05 4.75
N GLY A 227 -9.84 26.67 3.71
CA GLY A 227 -9.33 26.61 2.34
C GLY A 227 -8.55 25.32 2.04
N THR A 228 -8.65 24.30 2.89
CA THR A 228 -8.17 22.95 2.59
C THR A 228 -9.33 22.04 2.15
N ILE A 229 -9.02 20.87 1.60
CA ILE A 229 -10.01 19.93 1.07
C ILE A 229 -10.03 18.67 1.93
N LEU A 230 -11.20 18.34 2.49
CA LEU A 230 -11.42 17.05 3.14
C LEU A 230 -11.70 15.99 2.07
N TYR A 231 -10.93 14.90 2.09
CA TYR A 231 -11.15 13.72 1.27
C TYR A 231 -12.09 12.74 1.99
N GLU A 232 -13.14 12.28 1.30
CA GLU A 232 -14.19 11.41 1.85
C GLU A 232 -14.28 10.04 1.14
N GLY A 233 -13.34 9.74 0.25
CA GLY A 233 -13.25 8.44 -0.43
C GLY A 233 -13.61 8.48 -1.91
N ARG A 234 -13.82 7.30 -2.49
CA ARG A 234 -14.29 7.12 -3.87
C ARG A 234 -15.70 6.56 -3.89
N ARG A 235 -16.47 6.88 -4.93
CA ARG A 235 -17.80 6.30 -5.17
C ARG A 235 -17.80 5.17 -6.19
N ASP A 236 -16.69 4.96 -6.90
CA ASP A 236 -16.49 3.82 -7.79
C ASP A 236 -15.77 2.66 -7.06
N ASP A 237 -15.64 1.51 -7.72
CA ASP A 237 -14.99 0.31 -7.18
C ASP A 237 -13.45 0.38 -7.26
N GLN A 238 -12.87 1.58 -7.40
CA GLN A 238 -11.43 1.76 -7.43
C GLN A 238 -10.92 2.03 -6.00
N VAL A 239 -9.84 1.36 -5.63
CA VAL A 239 -9.26 1.40 -4.29
C VAL A 239 -7.74 1.62 -4.37
N LYS A 240 -7.14 2.11 -3.27
CA LYS A 240 -5.69 2.15 -3.12
C LYS A 240 -5.31 1.21 -1.98
N ILE A 241 -4.49 0.21 -2.27
CA ILE A 241 -4.00 -0.75 -1.26
C ILE A 241 -2.48 -0.72 -1.31
N ARG A 242 -1.85 -0.36 -0.19
CA ARG A 242 -0.39 -0.24 -0.03
C ARG A 242 0.23 0.66 -1.11
N GLY A 243 -0.44 1.78 -1.38
CA GLY A 243 -0.07 2.76 -2.41
C GLY A 243 -0.29 2.30 -3.86
N LYS A 244 -0.75 1.08 -4.10
CA LYS A 244 -1.08 0.59 -5.45
C LYS A 244 -2.55 0.88 -5.75
N ARG A 245 -2.79 1.49 -6.91
CA ARG A 245 -4.13 1.72 -7.45
C ARG A 245 -4.66 0.40 -8.01
N ILE A 246 -5.82 -0.03 -7.51
CA ILE A 246 -6.46 -1.29 -7.88
C ILE A 246 -7.88 -0.99 -8.34
N GLU A 247 -8.23 -1.51 -9.51
CA GLU A 247 -9.60 -1.48 -10.04
C GLU A 247 -10.26 -2.82 -9.66
N LEU A 248 -11.16 -2.85 -8.68
CA LEU A 248 -11.77 -4.13 -8.24
C LEU A 248 -12.56 -4.82 -9.36
N GLY A 249 -13.05 -4.04 -10.33
CA GLY A 249 -13.66 -4.57 -11.55
C GLY A 249 -12.70 -5.41 -12.41
N GLU A 250 -11.40 -5.13 -12.40
CA GLU A 250 -10.40 -5.96 -13.11
C GLU A 250 -10.22 -7.31 -12.41
N VAL A 251 -10.21 -7.32 -11.08
CA VAL A 251 -10.19 -8.54 -10.27
C VAL A 251 -11.46 -9.36 -10.50
N TYR A 252 -12.63 -8.71 -10.47
CA TYR A 252 -13.92 -9.32 -10.81
C TYR A 252 -13.91 -9.98 -12.19
N ASN A 253 -13.47 -9.27 -13.23
CA ASN A 253 -13.42 -9.80 -14.59
C ASN A 253 -12.48 -11.01 -14.71
N ALA A 254 -11.35 -11.01 -14.01
CA ALA A 254 -10.45 -12.16 -13.97
C ALA A 254 -11.09 -13.37 -13.28
N LEU A 255 -11.88 -13.16 -12.23
CA LEU A 255 -12.61 -14.21 -11.52
C LEU A 255 -13.71 -14.82 -12.38
N ILE A 256 -14.62 -14.01 -12.94
CA ILE A 256 -15.74 -14.52 -13.76
C ILE A 256 -15.28 -15.15 -15.09
N SER A 257 -14.03 -14.92 -15.51
CA SER A 257 -13.46 -15.59 -16.69
C SER A 257 -13.10 -17.06 -16.44
N GLN A 258 -13.16 -17.51 -15.18
CA GLN A 258 -12.91 -18.90 -14.81
C GLN A 258 -14.19 -19.71 -14.89
N ASN A 259 -14.17 -20.84 -15.60
CA ASN A 259 -15.35 -21.70 -15.78
C ASN A 259 -15.98 -22.18 -14.47
N SER A 260 -15.19 -22.30 -13.38
CA SER A 260 -15.67 -22.71 -12.06
C SER A 260 -16.48 -21.63 -11.34
N ILE A 261 -16.35 -20.36 -11.74
CA ILE A 261 -16.98 -19.22 -11.07
C ILE A 261 -18.21 -18.78 -11.87
N LYS A 262 -19.36 -18.79 -11.21
CA LYS A 262 -20.63 -18.29 -11.74
C LYS A 262 -20.69 -16.78 -11.73
N ASP A 263 -20.32 -16.20 -10.60
CA ASP A 263 -20.30 -14.75 -10.37
C ASP A 263 -19.43 -14.45 -9.13
N ALA A 264 -19.05 -13.18 -8.96
CA ALA A 264 -18.19 -12.77 -7.85
C ALA A 264 -18.56 -11.38 -7.29
N ILE A 265 -18.28 -11.15 -6.02
CA ILE A 265 -18.23 -9.82 -5.42
C ILE A 265 -16.83 -9.62 -4.87
N VAL A 266 -16.14 -8.57 -5.33
CA VAL A 266 -14.81 -8.20 -4.84
C VAL A 266 -14.93 -6.94 -4.01
N ILE A 267 -14.43 -6.98 -2.78
CA ILE A 267 -14.41 -5.84 -1.87
C ILE A 267 -13.03 -5.68 -1.24
N VAL A 268 -12.82 -4.50 -0.65
CA VAL A 268 -11.73 -4.26 0.28
C VAL A 268 -12.27 -4.30 1.70
N GLU A 269 -11.59 -5.04 2.56
CA GLU A 269 -11.85 -5.10 3.99
C GLU A 269 -10.65 -4.52 4.75
N GLU A 270 -10.92 -3.82 5.85
CA GLU A 270 -9.89 -3.36 6.77
C GLU A 270 -9.58 -4.47 7.77
N ASP A 271 -8.44 -5.13 7.59
CA ASP A 271 -7.93 -6.10 8.55
C ASP A 271 -7.09 -5.39 9.62
N ALA A 272 -7.33 -5.74 10.89
CA ALA A 272 -6.68 -5.11 12.05
C ALA A 272 -5.14 -5.21 12.05
N ILE A 273 -4.55 -6.07 11.23
CA ILE A 273 -3.13 -6.43 11.22
C ILE A 273 -2.59 -6.28 9.82
N ALA A 274 -3.37 -6.69 8.81
CA ALA A 274 -2.98 -6.62 7.42
C ALA A 274 -3.27 -5.31 6.70
N GLY A 275 -4.00 -4.40 7.36
CA GLY A 275 -4.54 -3.20 6.74
C GLY A 275 -5.58 -3.58 5.68
N SER A 276 -5.75 -2.72 4.68
CA SER A 276 -6.66 -2.97 3.57
C SER A 276 -6.28 -4.24 2.80
N ILE A 277 -7.21 -5.20 2.68
CA ILE A 277 -7.04 -6.46 1.94
C ILE A 277 -8.18 -6.69 0.94
N ILE A 278 -7.92 -7.47 -0.11
CA ILE A 278 -8.93 -7.82 -1.11
C ILE A 278 -9.59 -9.15 -0.73
N VAL A 279 -10.91 -9.15 -0.61
CA VAL A 279 -11.73 -10.34 -0.36
C VAL A 279 -12.65 -10.58 -1.54
N ALA A 280 -12.71 -11.82 -2.01
CA ALA A 280 -13.61 -12.25 -3.08
C ALA A 280 -14.68 -13.21 -2.55
N TYR A 281 -15.94 -12.85 -2.73
CA TYR A 281 -17.09 -13.71 -2.45
C TYR A 281 -17.57 -14.32 -3.76
N LEU A 282 -17.66 -15.65 -3.82
CA LEU A 282 -17.84 -16.40 -5.06
C LEU A 282 -19.15 -17.17 -5.06
N LEU A 283 -19.83 -17.17 -6.21
CA LEU A 283 -20.81 -18.21 -6.56
C LEU A 283 -20.13 -19.18 -7.52
N LEU A 284 -20.34 -20.47 -7.34
CA LEU A 284 -19.69 -21.52 -8.14
C LEU A 284 -20.66 -22.17 -9.12
N ASN A 285 -20.13 -22.66 -10.24
CA ASN A 285 -20.86 -23.48 -11.21
C ASN A 285 -20.52 -24.98 -11.12
N GLN A 286 -19.34 -25.31 -10.59
CA GLN A 286 -18.78 -26.66 -10.53
C GLN A 286 -17.77 -26.74 -9.37
N GLU A 287 -17.11 -27.89 -9.22
CA GLU A 287 -16.03 -28.07 -8.23
C GLU A 287 -14.96 -26.98 -8.34
N PHE A 288 -14.43 -26.63 -7.18
CA PHE A 288 -13.61 -25.44 -6.96
C PHE A 288 -12.34 -25.81 -6.22
N ASP A 289 -11.21 -25.45 -6.81
CA ASP A 289 -9.89 -25.55 -6.19
C ASP A 289 -9.28 -24.14 -6.11
N VAL A 290 -9.05 -23.67 -4.87
CA VAL A 290 -8.43 -22.38 -4.57
C VAL A 290 -7.02 -22.29 -5.15
N THR A 291 -6.26 -23.39 -5.10
CA THR A 291 -4.87 -23.44 -5.57
C THR A 291 -4.82 -23.27 -7.08
N GLU A 292 -5.69 -23.99 -7.80
CA GLU A 292 -5.83 -23.86 -9.24
C GLU A 292 -6.28 -22.45 -9.65
N LEU A 293 -7.28 -21.88 -8.94
CA LEU A 293 -7.75 -20.52 -9.18
C LEU A 293 -6.62 -19.50 -9.00
N ASN A 294 -5.89 -19.56 -7.89
CA ASN A 294 -4.78 -18.66 -7.61
C ASN A 294 -3.71 -18.75 -8.69
N SER A 295 -3.37 -19.96 -9.15
CA SER A 295 -2.43 -20.17 -10.26
C SER A 295 -2.91 -19.51 -11.56
N LYS A 296 -4.20 -19.59 -11.87
CA LYS A 296 -4.80 -18.94 -13.05
C LYS A 296 -4.83 -17.42 -12.92
N LEU A 297 -5.23 -16.88 -11.77
CA LEU A 297 -5.26 -15.44 -11.52
C LEU A 297 -3.86 -14.81 -11.62
N LYS A 298 -2.81 -15.49 -11.13
CA LYS A 298 -1.40 -15.05 -11.26
C LYS A 298 -0.95 -14.88 -12.72
N LYS A 299 -1.62 -15.50 -13.69
CA LYS A 299 -1.31 -15.35 -15.13
C LYS A 299 -1.93 -14.10 -15.75
N SER A 300 -3.05 -13.62 -15.21
CA SER A 300 -3.83 -12.50 -15.76
C SER A 300 -3.75 -11.22 -14.94
N LEU A 301 -3.39 -11.31 -13.66
CA LEU A 301 -3.34 -10.19 -12.73
C LEU A 301 -1.95 -10.06 -12.09
N PRO A 302 -1.48 -8.82 -11.84
CA PRO A 302 -0.39 -8.59 -10.93
C PRO A 302 -0.68 -9.18 -9.54
N GLY A 303 0.34 -9.73 -8.88
CA GLY A 303 0.17 -10.43 -7.60
C GLY A 303 -0.51 -9.61 -6.49
N TYR A 304 -0.38 -8.28 -6.50
CA TYR A 304 -1.01 -7.40 -5.51
C TYR A 304 -2.53 -7.20 -5.73
N MET A 305 -3.07 -7.62 -6.89
CA MET A 305 -4.51 -7.56 -7.19
C MET A 305 -5.23 -8.88 -6.91
N ILE A 306 -4.49 -9.93 -6.53
CA ILE A 306 -5.07 -11.24 -6.24
C ILE A 306 -5.74 -11.18 -4.87
N PRO A 307 -7.03 -11.58 -4.73
CA PRO A 307 -7.70 -11.67 -3.45
C PRO A 307 -6.92 -12.53 -2.45
N SER A 308 -6.79 -12.06 -1.21
CA SER A 308 -6.15 -12.84 -0.14
C SER A 308 -7.08 -13.90 0.43
N HIS A 309 -8.40 -13.67 0.36
CA HIS A 309 -9.42 -14.58 0.87
C HIS A 309 -10.53 -14.82 -0.16
N PHE A 310 -11.01 -16.06 -0.17
CA PHE A 310 -12.16 -16.50 -0.96
C PHE A 310 -13.24 -17.04 -0.03
N VAL A 311 -14.47 -16.55 -0.20
CA VAL A 311 -15.66 -16.97 0.55
C VAL A 311 -16.69 -17.49 -0.45
N ILE A 312 -17.06 -18.78 -0.38
CA ILE A 312 -18.14 -19.33 -1.22
C ILE A 312 -19.49 -18.98 -0.59
N LEU A 313 -20.43 -18.55 -1.42
CA LEU A 313 -21.82 -18.32 -1.04
C LEU A 313 -22.74 -19.18 -1.92
N ASP A 314 -23.88 -19.59 -1.37
CA ASP A 314 -24.94 -20.23 -2.17
C ASP A 314 -25.69 -19.19 -3.03
N LYS A 315 -25.80 -17.97 -2.50
CA LYS A 315 -26.42 -16.82 -3.17
C LYS A 315 -25.87 -15.52 -2.60
N PHE A 316 -25.86 -14.46 -3.41
CA PHE A 316 -25.51 -13.14 -2.92
C PHE A 316 -26.63 -12.54 -2.05
N PRO A 317 -26.29 -11.87 -0.94
CA PRO A 317 -27.26 -11.12 -0.17
C PRO A 317 -27.79 -9.96 -1.02
N LEU A 318 -29.11 -9.76 -1.01
CA LEU A 318 -29.79 -8.70 -1.74
C LEU A 318 -30.46 -7.75 -0.74
N ASN A 319 -30.43 -6.46 -1.03
CA ASN A 319 -31.18 -5.46 -0.29
C ASN A 319 -32.66 -5.45 -0.70
N LYS A 320 -33.48 -4.63 -0.02
CA LYS A 320 -34.93 -4.50 -0.29
C LYS A 320 -35.28 -4.08 -1.73
N SER A 321 -34.31 -3.57 -2.50
CA SER A 321 -34.48 -3.19 -3.91
C SER A 321 -34.02 -4.25 -4.90
N GLY A 322 -33.63 -5.44 -4.43
CA GLY A 322 -33.16 -6.54 -5.27
C GLY A 322 -31.73 -6.37 -5.80
N LYS A 323 -30.97 -5.39 -5.29
CA LYS A 323 -29.54 -5.20 -5.61
C LYS A 323 -28.66 -5.88 -4.56
N THR A 324 -27.45 -6.29 -4.95
CA THR A 324 -26.45 -6.87 -4.04
C THR A 324 -26.18 -5.97 -2.83
N ASP A 325 -26.30 -6.54 -1.64
CA ASP A 325 -26.03 -5.86 -0.38
C ASP A 325 -24.64 -6.21 0.15
N LYS A 326 -23.63 -5.42 -0.25
CA LYS A 326 -22.24 -5.61 0.20
C LYS A 326 -22.10 -5.55 1.72
N LYS A 327 -23.01 -4.88 2.45
CA LYS A 327 -22.95 -4.78 3.93
C LYS A 327 -23.46 -6.02 4.65
N ALA A 328 -24.23 -6.85 3.95
CA ALA A 328 -24.76 -8.11 4.47
C ALA A 328 -23.88 -9.31 4.08
N LEU A 329 -22.70 -9.07 3.51
CA LEU A 329 -21.73 -10.13 3.24
C LEU A 329 -21.23 -10.73 4.56
N PRO A 330 -21.12 -12.07 4.66
CA PRO A 330 -20.66 -12.71 5.86
C PRO A 330 -19.19 -12.37 6.12
N ASN A 331 -18.80 -12.32 7.39
CA ASN A 331 -17.43 -11.99 7.73
C ASN A 331 -16.46 -13.06 7.20
N TYR A 332 -15.51 -12.62 6.35
CA TYR A 332 -14.55 -13.50 5.67
C TYR A 332 -13.69 -14.31 6.64
N ARG A 333 -13.42 -13.82 7.86
CA ARG A 333 -12.57 -14.50 8.84
C ARG A 333 -13.14 -15.82 9.34
N TYR A 334 -14.46 -16.02 9.25
CA TYR A 334 -15.10 -17.25 9.71
C TYR A 334 -15.60 -18.13 8.56
N ASN A 335 -15.60 -17.60 7.34
CA ASN A 335 -16.24 -18.23 6.19
C ASN A 335 -15.26 -18.38 5.01
N SER A 336 -13.99 -18.04 5.19
CA SER A 336 -12.96 -18.30 4.19
C SER A 336 -12.66 -19.79 4.16
N ILE A 337 -12.60 -20.33 2.94
CA ILE A 337 -12.35 -21.76 2.67
C ILE A 337 -10.96 -22.18 3.17
N GLN A 338 -10.07 -21.21 3.37
CA GLN A 338 -8.73 -21.40 3.94
C GLN A 338 -8.74 -21.85 5.41
N ASN A 339 -9.84 -21.68 6.16
CA ASN A 339 -9.85 -21.92 7.62
C ASN A 339 -10.33 -23.32 8.07
N GLU A 340 -10.93 -24.14 7.20
CA GLU A 340 -11.60 -25.37 7.65
C GLU A 340 -10.78 -26.67 7.50
N THR A 341 -9.68 -26.70 6.75
CA THR A 341 -9.04 -27.97 6.33
C THR A 341 -7.62 -28.27 6.86
N LEU A 342 -7.00 -27.44 7.72
CA LEU A 342 -5.55 -27.57 8.02
C LEU A 342 -5.13 -27.49 9.51
N TYR A 343 -6.03 -27.61 10.49
CA TYR A 343 -5.60 -27.59 11.90
C TYR A 343 -4.87 -28.88 12.31
N VAL A 344 -3.54 -28.77 12.46
CA VAL A 344 -2.65 -29.78 13.03
C VAL A 344 -1.92 -29.14 14.22
N ALA A 345 -1.89 -29.83 15.37
CA ALA A 345 -1.22 -29.32 16.57
C ALA A 345 0.32 -29.35 16.41
N ALA A 346 1.04 -28.59 17.25
CA ALA A 346 2.49 -28.66 17.32
C ALA A 346 2.99 -30.04 17.77
N ASN A 347 4.12 -30.45 17.21
CA ASN A 347 4.81 -31.71 17.47
C ASN A 347 6.17 -31.50 18.16
N ASN A 348 6.66 -30.26 18.27
CA ASN A 348 7.91 -29.90 18.96
C ASN A 348 7.86 -28.48 19.57
N GLU A 349 8.85 -28.16 20.42
CA GLU A 349 8.91 -26.88 21.15
C GLU A 349 9.08 -25.66 20.22
N ILE A 350 9.78 -25.81 19.09
CA ILE A 350 9.95 -24.72 18.11
C ILE A 350 8.60 -24.40 17.46
N GLU A 351 7.83 -25.41 17.07
CA GLU A 351 6.47 -25.24 16.54
C GLU A 351 5.53 -24.60 17.57
N GLU A 352 5.58 -25.00 18.85
CA GLU A 352 4.78 -24.38 19.91
C GLU A 352 5.06 -22.88 20.04
N ARG A 353 6.35 -22.51 20.06
CA ARG A 353 6.78 -21.10 20.13
C ARG A 353 6.36 -20.32 18.88
N LEU A 354 6.49 -20.90 17.69
CA LEU A 354 6.04 -20.28 16.46
C LEU A 354 4.52 -20.06 16.45
N ILE A 355 3.73 -21.05 16.88
CA ILE A 355 2.27 -20.92 17.02
C ILE A 355 1.95 -19.76 17.96
N GLU A 356 2.58 -19.66 19.13
CA GLU A 356 2.33 -18.56 20.06
C GLU A 356 2.65 -17.19 19.44
N ILE A 357 3.79 -17.07 18.76
CA ILE A 357 4.18 -15.83 18.09
C ILE A 357 3.15 -15.47 17.03
N TRP A 358 2.71 -16.43 16.21
CA TRP A 358 1.71 -16.22 15.17
C TRP A 358 0.34 -15.86 15.76
N GLN A 359 -0.12 -16.54 16.81
CA GLN A 359 -1.40 -16.25 17.48
C GLN A 359 -1.40 -14.83 18.07
N LYS A 360 -0.32 -14.45 18.77
CA LYS A 360 -0.16 -13.09 19.32
C LYS A 360 -0.07 -12.04 18.21
N HIS A 361 0.62 -12.35 17.12
CA HIS A 361 0.83 -11.42 16.01
C HIS A 361 -0.42 -11.23 15.15
N LEU A 362 -1.13 -12.31 14.83
CA LEU A 362 -2.34 -12.36 14.00
C LEU A 362 -3.64 -12.22 14.80
N LYS A 363 -3.57 -12.15 16.13
CA LYS A 363 -4.73 -12.06 17.04
C LYS A 363 -5.79 -13.13 16.74
N GLN A 364 -5.34 -14.35 16.48
CA GLN A 364 -6.18 -15.53 16.20
C GLN A 364 -5.83 -16.63 17.21
N GLU A 365 -6.85 -17.30 17.73
CA GLU A 365 -6.66 -18.34 18.76
C GLU A 365 -6.41 -19.73 18.18
N LYS A 366 -6.83 -20.01 16.94
CA LYS A 366 -6.78 -21.36 16.36
C LYS A 366 -5.85 -21.43 15.15
N ILE A 367 -4.55 -21.44 15.41
CA ILE A 367 -3.49 -21.65 14.42
C ILE A 367 -2.86 -23.02 14.65
N GLY A 368 -2.61 -23.75 13.57
CA GLY A 368 -1.99 -25.08 13.56
C GLY A 368 -0.87 -25.15 12.54
N ILE A 369 0.00 -26.15 12.62
CA ILE A 369 1.31 -26.14 11.97
C ILE A 369 1.27 -26.13 10.44
N LYS A 370 0.19 -26.61 9.84
CA LYS A 370 -0.03 -26.63 8.38
C LYS A 370 -0.65 -25.35 7.82
N HIS A 371 -1.02 -24.38 8.67
CA HIS A 371 -1.54 -23.11 8.18
C HIS A 371 -0.42 -22.30 7.52
N ASN A 372 -0.69 -21.81 6.31
CA ASN A 372 0.18 -20.86 5.65
C ASN A 372 -0.09 -19.45 6.19
N PHE A 373 0.97 -18.69 6.45
CA PHE A 373 0.88 -17.34 7.02
C PHE A 373 -0.06 -16.42 6.24
N PHE A 374 0.04 -16.41 4.91
CA PHE A 374 -0.74 -15.53 4.04
C PHE A 374 -2.20 -15.95 3.93
N GLU A 375 -2.48 -17.25 4.06
CA GLU A 375 -3.84 -17.79 3.99
C GLU A 375 -4.68 -17.47 5.22
N ILE A 376 -4.03 -17.28 6.38
CA ILE A 376 -4.71 -16.95 7.65
C ILE A 376 -4.70 -15.44 7.96
N GLY A 377 -4.45 -14.59 6.96
CA GLY A 377 -4.49 -13.12 7.12
C GLY A 377 -3.12 -12.44 7.23
N GLY A 378 -2.03 -13.19 7.05
CA GLY A 378 -0.69 -12.64 6.83
C GLY A 378 -0.57 -11.89 5.50
N ASN A 379 0.39 -10.97 5.43
CA ASN A 379 0.77 -10.26 4.23
C ASN A 379 2.23 -9.79 4.30
N SER A 380 2.76 -9.21 3.24
CA SER A 380 4.17 -8.82 3.19
C SER A 380 4.57 -7.82 4.28
N LEU A 381 3.71 -6.87 4.68
CA LEU A 381 4.01 -5.89 5.72
C LEU A 381 4.06 -6.52 7.13
N ASN A 382 3.07 -7.34 7.47
CA ASN A 382 3.02 -7.98 8.80
C ASN A 382 3.98 -9.18 8.88
N ALA A 383 4.29 -9.84 7.76
CA ALA A 383 5.33 -10.88 7.66
C ALA A 383 6.67 -10.34 8.16
N ILE A 384 7.04 -9.12 7.76
CA ILE A 384 8.32 -8.56 8.17
C ILE A 384 8.35 -8.29 9.69
N SER A 385 7.27 -7.76 10.25
CA SER A 385 7.18 -7.57 11.71
C SER A 385 7.17 -8.91 12.47
N LEU A 386 6.54 -9.94 11.91
CA LEU A 386 6.57 -11.30 12.43
C LEU A 386 8.00 -11.87 12.40
N ILE A 387 8.70 -11.73 11.27
CA ILE A 387 10.09 -12.14 11.10
C ILE A 387 10.99 -11.49 12.15
N SER A 388 10.85 -10.18 12.37
CA SER A 388 11.62 -9.49 13.41
C SER A 388 11.40 -10.08 14.81
N LYS A 389 10.16 -10.49 15.14
CA LYS A 389 9.84 -11.15 16.42
C LYS A 389 10.44 -12.55 16.50
N ILE A 390 10.37 -13.34 15.43
CA ILE A 390 10.96 -14.69 15.36
C ILE A 390 12.49 -14.59 15.52
N LYS A 391 13.15 -13.65 14.82
CA LYS A 391 14.59 -13.41 14.96
C LYS A 391 14.99 -13.09 16.40
N ALA A 392 14.21 -12.25 17.07
CA ALA A 392 14.44 -11.87 18.45
C ALA A 392 14.25 -13.06 19.41
N GLU A 393 13.19 -13.85 19.24
CA GLU A 393 12.90 -15.02 20.09
C GLU A 393 14.00 -16.09 20.00
N PHE A 394 14.43 -16.42 18.77
CA PHE A 394 15.37 -17.52 18.52
C PHE A 394 16.83 -17.06 18.39
N ASN A 395 17.11 -15.76 18.51
CA ASN A 395 18.45 -15.16 18.38
C ASN A 395 19.19 -15.56 17.08
N ILE A 396 18.51 -15.40 15.95
CA ILE A 396 19.01 -15.77 14.60
C ILE A 396 18.95 -14.59 13.63
N GLU A 397 19.88 -14.54 12.67
CA GLU A 397 20.01 -13.47 11.67
C GLU A 397 19.42 -13.83 10.29
N MET A 398 18.44 -14.73 10.23
CA MET A 398 17.98 -15.35 8.98
C MET A 398 17.34 -14.34 7.99
N ASP A 399 17.63 -14.45 6.68
CA ASP A 399 16.96 -13.67 5.64
C ASP A 399 15.63 -14.34 5.20
N ILE A 400 14.61 -14.29 6.07
CA ILE A 400 13.38 -15.11 5.95
C ILE A 400 12.39 -14.59 4.88
N ILE A 401 12.73 -13.51 4.16
CA ILE A 401 11.82 -12.89 3.18
C ILE A 401 11.44 -13.89 2.07
N ASN A 402 12.34 -14.82 1.73
CA ASN A 402 12.10 -15.84 0.71
C ASN A 402 11.35 -17.08 1.23
N LEU A 403 11.32 -17.33 2.55
CA LEU A 403 10.61 -18.50 3.11
C LEU A 403 9.10 -18.24 3.19
N PHE A 404 8.66 -17.05 3.60
CA PHE A 404 7.26 -16.87 3.98
C PHE A 404 6.24 -17.12 2.87
N ARG A 405 6.61 -16.98 1.59
CA ARG A 405 5.63 -16.93 0.49
C ARG A 405 4.82 -18.22 0.32
N ASP A 406 5.41 -19.36 0.65
CA ASP A 406 4.79 -20.69 0.48
C ASP A 406 5.05 -21.63 1.67
N VAL A 407 5.56 -21.13 2.80
CA VAL A 407 5.97 -21.95 3.95
C VAL A 407 4.95 -21.92 5.09
N ASN A 408 4.66 -23.09 5.67
CA ASN A 408 3.85 -23.26 6.89
C ASN A 408 4.74 -23.32 8.16
N ILE A 409 4.14 -23.42 9.35
CA ILE A 409 4.91 -23.42 10.61
C ILE A 409 5.82 -24.66 10.74
N GLU A 410 5.38 -25.83 10.27
CA GLU A 410 6.19 -27.07 10.30
C GLU A 410 7.48 -26.90 9.50
N GLU A 411 7.35 -26.46 8.25
CA GLU A 411 8.48 -26.19 7.34
C GLU A 411 9.39 -25.06 7.86
N LEU A 412 8.82 -24.04 8.52
CA LEU A 412 9.60 -22.98 9.17
C LEU A 412 10.37 -23.51 10.38
N ALA A 413 9.76 -24.40 11.18
CA ALA A 413 10.41 -25.01 12.34
C ALA A 413 11.59 -25.91 11.94
N GLU A 414 11.48 -26.65 10.83
CA GLU A 414 12.58 -27.46 10.29
C GLU A 414 13.78 -26.59 9.90
N GLU A 415 13.56 -25.49 9.18
CA GLU A 415 14.63 -24.58 8.78
C GLU A 415 15.30 -23.92 10.00
N LEU A 416 14.50 -23.51 11.00
CA LEU A 416 15.02 -22.96 12.25
C LEU A 416 15.87 -23.98 13.00
N SER A 417 15.41 -25.23 13.09
CA SER A 417 16.14 -26.31 13.75
C SER A 417 17.51 -26.54 13.11
N ASN A 418 17.55 -26.57 11.78
CA ASN A 418 18.79 -26.74 11.02
C ASN A 418 19.80 -25.60 11.28
N GLN A 419 19.33 -24.35 11.37
CA GLN A 419 20.22 -23.21 11.61
C GLN A 419 20.68 -23.08 13.05
N ILE A 420 19.82 -23.37 14.03
CA ILE A 420 20.20 -23.44 15.44
C ILE A 420 21.30 -24.49 15.60
N TRP A 421 21.11 -25.66 15.00
CA TRP A 421 22.11 -26.73 15.00
C TRP A 421 23.43 -26.30 14.32
N GLN A 422 23.39 -25.60 13.18
CA GLN A 422 24.61 -25.10 12.53
C GLN A 422 25.34 -24.04 13.38
N LYS A 423 24.62 -23.14 14.04
CA LYS A 423 25.19 -22.10 14.90
C LYS A 423 25.90 -22.72 16.11
N GLU A 424 25.27 -23.68 16.78
CA GLU A 424 25.85 -24.41 17.91
C GLU A 424 27.11 -25.19 17.52
N ASN A 425 27.14 -25.79 16.34
CA ASN A 425 28.31 -26.54 15.87
C ASN A 425 29.43 -25.65 15.29
N SER A 426 29.12 -24.46 14.79
CA SER A 426 30.13 -23.51 14.31
C SER A 426 30.83 -22.75 15.45
N SER A 427 30.16 -22.59 16.60
CA SER A 427 30.77 -22.03 17.81
C SER A 427 31.68 -23.01 18.57
N ASN A 428 31.62 -24.30 18.24
CA ASN A 428 32.44 -25.35 18.89
C ASN A 428 33.75 -25.68 18.13
N SER A 429 34.04 -25.02 17.01
CA SER A 429 35.23 -25.28 16.19
C SER A 429 36.24 -24.13 16.23
N VAL A 430 36.84 -23.85 17.39
CA VAL A 430 38.10 -23.07 17.51
C VAL A 430 38.96 -23.67 18.63
N GLU A 431 40.25 -23.83 18.32
CA GLU A 431 41.40 -24.31 19.13
C GLU A 431 41.56 -25.83 19.36
N ILE A 432 42.12 -26.51 18.36
CA ILE A 432 43.15 -27.54 18.64
C ILE A 432 44.49 -26.86 18.37
N ASP A 433 45.17 -26.51 19.46
CA ASP A 433 46.50 -25.93 19.50
C ASP A 433 47.52 -26.92 18.91
N SER A 434 48.02 -26.63 17.71
CA SER A 434 49.06 -27.42 17.06
C SER A 434 50.44 -26.96 17.53
N THR A 435 50.77 -27.28 18.78
CA THR A 435 52.14 -27.26 19.28
C THR A 435 52.46 -28.62 19.89
N ILE A 436 52.96 -29.54 19.05
CA ILE A 436 53.92 -30.64 19.34
C ILE A 436 54.08 -31.42 18.01
N ILE A 437 55.16 -31.14 17.28
CA ILE A 437 56.25 -32.05 16.87
C ILE A 437 57.35 -31.18 16.26
#